data_AF-A0A1Z9RVT4-F1
#
_entry.id   AF-A0A1Z9RVT4-F1
#
_cell.length_a   1.000
_cell.length_b   1.000
_cell.length_c   1.000
_cell.angle_alpha   90.00
_cell.angle_beta   90.00
_cell.angle_gamma   90.00
#
_symmetry.space_group_name_H-M   'P 1'
#
loop_
_entity.id
_entity.type
_entity.pdbx_description
1 polymer ?
#
loop_
_entity_poly.entity_id
_entity_poly.type
_entity_poly.pdbx_seq_one_letter_code
_entity_poly.pdbx_strand_id
1 'polypeptide(L)'
;MLSKTIKEYFDRCVRSEYPGQSKEHPIIILNALKNIIGDNRKEYSKKLLELMERISLEFPEREDDQSILDKVAKEGLGLTVFVSELEDACQSGIPEKIEKEAARMQWVSDNGLGGFEALVEVALQDFERLGAFSFHLFRSNIFNRNINETWPYTRCLVKEISKNPLLEPHRKENTSCTFKIGSIRSQTVNFTSAHRFWNGEYVRSGGYKREISFWIKNQYYQSEMNIEKNIKKEITFYFNNGGNFFIDVAEDLINKKNDIIYLESLRYLSKQNKDFHGFISSEISKLIKDN
;
A
#
# COMPACT_ATOMS: atom_id res chain seq x y z
N MET A 1 -15.14 -10.78 14.30
CA MET A 1 -15.78 -11.19 13.03
C MET A 1 -15.30 -10.30 11.88
N LEU A 2 -15.62 -9.00 11.87
CA LEU A 2 -15.20 -8.05 10.80
C LEU A 2 -13.70 -8.11 10.44
N SER A 3 -12.79 -8.01 11.42
CA SER A 3 -11.34 -8.05 11.13
C SER A 3 -10.86 -9.37 10.53
N LYS A 4 -11.54 -10.48 10.84
CA LYS A 4 -11.22 -11.79 10.26
C LYS A 4 -11.68 -11.84 8.81
N THR A 5 -12.91 -11.41 8.53
CA THR A 5 -13.47 -11.33 7.18
C THR A 5 -12.63 -10.43 6.25
N ILE A 6 -12.24 -9.25 6.73
CA ILE A 6 -11.36 -8.35 5.95
C ILE A 6 -10.01 -8.99 5.67
N LYS A 7 -9.45 -9.74 6.64
CA LYS A 7 -8.19 -10.46 6.47
C LYS A 7 -8.32 -11.56 5.40
N GLU A 8 -9.40 -12.33 5.41
CA GLU A 8 -9.70 -13.33 4.37
C GLU A 8 -9.72 -12.69 2.96
N TYR A 9 -10.31 -11.50 2.81
CA TYR A 9 -10.28 -10.77 1.53
C TYR A 9 -8.88 -10.30 1.13
N PHE A 10 -8.05 -9.86 2.09
CA PHE A 10 -6.66 -9.56 1.79
C PHE A 10 -5.88 -10.80 1.35
N ASP A 11 -6.00 -11.90 2.09
CA ASP A 11 -5.29 -13.15 1.82
C ASP A 11 -5.67 -13.71 0.44
N ARG A 12 -6.96 -13.65 0.08
CA ARG A 12 -7.41 -14.03 -1.25
C ARG A 12 -6.87 -13.10 -2.34
N CYS A 13 -6.86 -11.79 -2.10
CA CYS A 13 -6.40 -10.81 -3.08
C CYS A 13 -4.89 -10.91 -3.36
N VAL A 14 -4.05 -11.14 -2.35
CA VAL A 14 -2.59 -11.23 -2.56
C VAL A 14 -2.19 -12.52 -3.26
N ARG A 15 -3.05 -13.53 -3.27
CA ARG A 15 -2.88 -14.75 -4.07
C ARG A 15 -3.32 -14.60 -5.52
N SER A 16 -3.86 -13.46 -5.93
CA SER A 16 -4.33 -13.27 -7.30
C SER A 16 -3.20 -13.19 -8.33
N GLU A 17 -3.46 -13.70 -9.53
CA GLU A 17 -2.66 -13.42 -10.74
C GLU A 17 -3.10 -12.09 -11.33
N TYR A 18 -2.35 -11.04 -11.05
CA TYR A 18 -2.69 -9.68 -11.48
C TYR A 18 -1.80 -9.21 -12.65
N PRO A 19 -2.31 -9.14 -13.90
CA PRO A 19 -1.51 -8.78 -15.06
C PRO A 19 -1.36 -7.25 -15.26
N GLY A 20 -2.14 -6.44 -14.54
CA GLY A 20 -2.20 -4.99 -14.72
C GLY A 20 -1.01 -4.22 -14.12
N GLN A 21 -1.12 -2.90 -14.07
CA GLN A 21 -0.08 -2.02 -13.52
C GLN A 21 -0.04 -2.10 -11.99
N SER A 22 1.14 -2.16 -11.39
CA SER A 22 1.31 -2.32 -9.92
C SER A 22 0.58 -1.25 -9.11
N LYS A 23 0.59 0.00 -9.57
CA LYS A 23 -0.13 1.14 -8.95
C LYS A 23 -1.66 1.03 -9.00
N GLU A 24 -2.20 0.06 -9.73
CA GLU A 24 -3.62 -0.24 -9.85
C GLU A 24 -3.99 -1.57 -9.19
N HIS A 25 -3.03 -2.25 -8.54
CA HIS A 25 -3.26 -3.55 -7.94
C HIS A 25 -4.43 -3.49 -6.92
N PRO A 26 -5.36 -4.47 -6.96
CA PRO A 26 -6.55 -4.49 -6.10
C PRO A 26 -6.31 -4.34 -4.59
N ILE A 27 -5.12 -4.71 -4.09
CA ILE A 27 -4.78 -4.58 -2.67
C ILE A 27 -4.83 -3.12 -2.20
N ILE A 28 -4.61 -2.16 -3.10
CA ILE A 28 -4.65 -0.73 -2.82
C ILE A 28 -6.06 -0.32 -2.40
N ILE A 29 -7.06 -0.63 -3.23
CA ILE A 29 -8.47 -0.33 -2.94
C ILE A 29 -8.99 -1.14 -1.74
N LEU A 30 -8.61 -2.41 -1.58
CA LEU A 30 -9.00 -3.20 -0.40
C LEU A 30 -8.50 -2.55 0.90
N ASN A 31 -7.23 -2.11 0.94
CA ASN A 31 -6.69 -1.47 2.13
C ASN A 31 -7.30 -0.08 2.36
N ALA A 32 -7.68 0.62 1.29
CA ALA A 32 -8.41 1.88 1.38
C ALA A 32 -9.80 1.69 1.99
N LEU A 33 -10.58 0.73 1.49
CA LEU A 33 -11.90 0.36 2.00
C LEU A 33 -11.83 -0.07 3.46
N LYS A 34 -10.88 -0.93 3.83
CA LYS A 34 -10.65 -1.33 5.23
C LYS A 34 -10.44 -0.13 6.15
N ASN A 35 -9.69 0.88 5.70
CA ASN A 35 -9.43 2.08 6.51
C ASN A 35 -10.68 2.94 6.69
N ILE A 36 -11.51 3.07 5.65
CA ILE A 36 -12.77 3.84 5.67
C ILE A 36 -13.81 3.11 6.52
N ILE A 37 -14.06 1.82 6.28
CA ILE A 37 -14.93 0.95 7.10
C ILE A 37 -14.51 1.02 8.57
N GLY A 38 -13.20 1.10 8.83
CA GLY A 38 -12.65 1.19 10.17
C GLY A 38 -13.01 2.46 10.96
N ASP A 39 -13.59 3.49 10.34
CA ASP A 39 -14.09 4.68 11.04
C ASP A 39 -15.29 4.38 11.95
N ASN A 40 -16.10 3.37 11.61
CA ASN A 40 -17.15 2.87 12.49
C ASN A 40 -17.19 1.34 12.47
N ARG A 41 -16.51 0.72 13.45
CA ARG A 41 -16.44 -0.73 13.57
C ARG A 41 -17.69 -1.37 14.15
N LYS A 42 -18.55 -0.60 14.82
CA LYS A 42 -19.79 -1.10 15.45
C LYS A 42 -20.90 -1.20 14.42
N GLU A 43 -21.05 -0.15 13.62
CA GLU A 43 -22.04 -0.03 12.54
C GLU A 43 -21.29 0.20 11.22
N TYR A 44 -20.50 -0.79 10.83
CA TYR A 44 -19.72 -0.73 9.60
C TYR A 44 -20.60 -0.87 8.35
N SER A 45 -20.18 -0.26 7.24
CA SER A 45 -20.89 -0.39 5.98
C SER A 45 -20.77 -1.80 5.41
N LYS A 46 -21.93 -2.47 5.25
CA LYS A 46 -22.02 -3.76 4.56
C LYS A 46 -21.78 -3.63 3.07
N LYS A 47 -22.25 -2.54 2.44
CA LYS A 47 -22.04 -2.27 1.01
C LYS A 47 -20.56 -2.20 0.67
N LEU A 48 -19.78 -1.48 1.48
CA LEU A 48 -18.33 -1.38 1.28
C LEU A 48 -17.62 -2.72 1.52
N LEU A 49 -18.11 -3.53 2.47
CA LEU A 49 -17.56 -4.86 2.73
C LEU A 49 -17.85 -5.83 1.57
N GLU A 50 -19.06 -5.82 1.02
CA GLU A 50 -19.44 -6.57 -0.18
C GLU A 50 -18.60 -6.15 -1.40
N LEU A 51 -18.31 -4.85 -1.54
CA LEU A 51 -17.39 -4.37 -2.57
C LEU A 51 -15.97 -4.95 -2.38
N MET A 52 -15.46 -5.00 -1.14
CA MET A 52 -14.15 -5.63 -0.86
C MET A 52 -14.13 -7.10 -1.28
N GLU A 53 -15.19 -7.85 -0.99
CA GLU A 53 -15.32 -9.25 -1.38
C GLU A 53 -15.23 -9.41 -2.90
N ARG A 54 -16.06 -8.68 -3.65
CA ARG A 54 -16.05 -8.74 -5.12
C ARG A 54 -14.68 -8.42 -5.71
N ILE A 55 -14.01 -7.39 -5.20
CA ILE A 55 -12.68 -6.99 -5.70
C ILE A 55 -11.63 -8.06 -5.36
N SER A 56 -11.72 -8.70 -4.19
CA SER A 56 -10.78 -9.76 -3.80
C SER A 56 -10.83 -10.98 -4.73
N LEU A 57 -11.97 -11.18 -5.40
CA LEU A 57 -12.23 -12.30 -6.32
C LEU A 57 -12.11 -11.92 -7.80
N GLU A 58 -11.73 -10.68 -8.11
CA GLU A 58 -11.70 -10.14 -9.50
C GLU A 58 -10.72 -10.87 -10.41
N PHE A 59 -9.69 -11.49 -9.84
CA PHE A 59 -8.61 -12.16 -10.56
C PHE A 59 -8.45 -13.63 -10.09
N PRO A 60 -8.02 -14.54 -10.98
CA PRO A 60 -7.82 -15.95 -10.61
C PRO A 60 -6.74 -16.09 -9.54
N GLU A 61 -6.87 -17.11 -8.70
CA GLU A 61 -5.92 -17.42 -7.64
C GLU A 61 -4.72 -18.19 -8.21
N ARG A 62 -3.51 -17.86 -7.75
CA ARG A 62 -2.30 -18.65 -7.99
C ARG A 62 -2.37 -19.94 -7.20
N GLU A 63 -2.04 -21.05 -7.84
CA GLU A 63 -2.08 -22.38 -7.23
C GLU A 63 -0.69 -22.91 -6.83
N ASP A 64 0.38 -22.26 -7.25
CA ASP A 64 1.75 -22.75 -7.16
C ASP A 64 2.55 -22.14 -5.99
N ASP A 65 1.95 -21.27 -5.15
CA ASP A 65 2.63 -20.59 -4.02
C ASP A 65 3.39 -21.59 -3.11
N GLN A 66 2.74 -22.70 -2.71
CA GLN A 66 3.38 -23.72 -1.87
C GLN A 66 4.46 -24.52 -2.61
N SER A 67 4.21 -24.82 -3.90
CA SER A 67 5.14 -25.62 -4.70
C SER A 67 6.50 -24.95 -4.87
N ILE A 68 6.53 -23.61 -4.96
CA ILE A 68 7.76 -22.82 -5.01
C ILE A 68 8.56 -22.95 -3.71
N LEU A 69 7.90 -22.84 -2.56
CA LEU A 69 8.56 -23.02 -1.26
C LEU A 69 9.11 -24.44 -1.13
N ASP A 70 8.33 -25.46 -1.45
CA ASP A 70 8.73 -26.86 -1.33
C ASP A 70 9.93 -27.20 -2.23
N LYS A 71 9.98 -26.62 -3.44
CA LYS A 71 11.11 -26.79 -4.36
C LYS A 71 12.40 -26.22 -3.74
N VAL A 72 12.34 -25.00 -3.22
CA VAL A 72 13.51 -24.36 -2.59
C VAL A 72 13.96 -25.10 -1.33
N ALA A 73 13.02 -25.62 -0.54
CA ALA A 73 13.35 -26.44 0.63
C ALA A 73 14.17 -27.69 0.27
N LYS A 74 13.82 -28.35 -0.85
CA LYS A 74 14.53 -29.54 -1.37
C LYS A 74 15.92 -29.21 -1.92
N GLU A 75 16.12 -28.01 -2.47
CA GLU A 75 17.42 -27.55 -2.99
C GLU A 75 18.45 -27.25 -1.89
N GLY A 76 18.03 -27.22 -0.62
CA GLY A 76 18.90 -27.22 0.55
C GLY A 76 18.77 -25.96 1.42
N LEU A 77 18.09 -26.09 2.57
CA LEU A 77 17.96 -25.06 3.61
C LEU A 77 19.20 -24.88 4.50
N GLY A 78 20.25 -25.69 4.29
CA GLY A 78 21.47 -25.67 5.10
C GLY A 78 22.48 -24.58 4.72
N LEU A 79 22.19 -23.77 3.70
CA LEU A 79 23.04 -22.67 3.25
C LEU A 79 22.62 -21.37 3.96
N THR A 80 23.60 -20.62 4.45
CA THR A 80 23.37 -19.26 4.97
C THR A 80 22.68 -18.43 3.89
N VAL A 81 21.60 -17.74 4.26
CA VAL A 81 20.86 -16.85 3.37
C VAL A 81 21.12 -15.42 3.81
N PHE A 82 21.59 -14.59 2.89
CA PHE A 82 21.89 -13.18 3.15
C PHE A 82 20.86 -12.28 2.49
N VAL A 83 20.51 -11.16 3.16
CA VAL A 83 19.62 -10.16 2.57
C VAL A 83 20.23 -9.54 1.31
N SER A 84 21.56 -9.41 1.25
CA SER A 84 22.24 -8.91 0.05
C SER A 84 22.02 -9.79 -1.17
N GLU A 85 21.90 -11.12 -1.03
CA GLU A 85 21.60 -12.02 -2.16
C GLU A 85 20.22 -11.74 -2.75
N LEU A 86 19.24 -11.42 -1.88
CA LEU A 86 17.91 -11.02 -2.28
C LEU A 86 17.91 -9.65 -2.97
N GLU A 87 18.64 -8.68 -2.42
CA GLU A 87 18.81 -7.34 -3.01
C GLU A 87 19.48 -7.44 -4.40
N ASP A 88 20.57 -8.21 -4.54
CA ASP A 88 21.27 -8.48 -5.80
C ASP A 88 20.40 -9.22 -6.82
N ALA A 89 19.57 -10.16 -6.36
CA ALA A 89 18.60 -10.82 -7.23
C ALA A 89 17.59 -9.82 -7.79
N CYS A 90 17.08 -8.90 -6.96
CA CYS A 90 16.18 -7.84 -7.41
C CYS A 90 16.85 -6.92 -8.45
N GLN A 91 18.10 -6.49 -8.21
CA GLN A 91 18.85 -5.66 -9.17
C GLN A 91 19.12 -6.37 -10.49
N SER A 92 19.26 -7.71 -10.49
CA SER A 92 19.46 -8.46 -11.74
C SER A 92 18.26 -8.42 -12.68
N GLY A 93 17.06 -8.13 -12.16
CA GLY A 93 15.82 -8.11 -12.94
C GLY A 93 15.37 -9.50 -13.45
N ILE A 94 16.00 -10.60 -13.03
CA ILE A 94 15.67 -11.97 -13.47
C ILE A 94 14.59 -12.55 -12.54
N PRO A 95 13.33 -12.72 -13.00
CA PRO A 95 12.20 -13.11 -12.14
C PRO A 95 12.44 -14.42 -11.36
N GLU A 96 13.02 -15.43 -12.01
CA GLU A 96 13.27 -16.74 -11.38
C GLU A 96 14.30 -16.62 -10.25
N LYS A 97 15.30 -15.75 -10.40
CA LYS A 97 16.31 -15.51 -9.38
C LYS A 97 15.71 -14.77 -8.18
N ILE A 98 14.88 -13.76 -8.44
CA ILE A 98 14.17 -13.00 -7.40
C ILE A 98 13.25 -13.93 -6.59
N GLU A 99 12.44 -14.74 -7.27
CA GLU A 99 11.51 -15.67 -6.61
C GLU A 99 12.24 -16.72 -5.79
N LYS A 100 13.35 -17.26 -6.32
CA LYS A 100 14.19 -18.23 -5.59
C LYS A 100 14.76 -17.63 -4.32
N GLU A 101 15.41 -16.46 -4.38
CA GLU A 101 16.03 -15.86 -3.20
C GLU A 101 14.98 -15.39 -2.17
N ALA A 102 13.82 -14.90 -2.63
CA ALA A 102 12.73 -14.54 -1.74
C ALA A 102 12.17 -15.76 -0.99
N ALA A 103 12.02 -16.90 -1.69
CA ALA A 103 11.59 -18.16 -1.09
C ALA A 103 12.63 -18.73 -0.12
N ARG A 104 13.94 -18.63 -0.43
CA ARG A 104 15.02 -19.00 0.51
C ARG A 104 14.94 -18.18 1.79
N MET A 105 14.78 -16.86 1.66
CA MET A 105 14.63 -15.95 2.80
C MET A 105 13.38 -16.24 3.63
N GLN A 106 12.28 -16.60 2.98
CA GLN A 106 11.03 -16.96 3.66
C GLN A 106 11.19 -18.21 4.55
N TRP A 107 11.99 -19.18 4.15
CA TRP A 107 12.23 -20.40 4.92
C TRP A 107 13.10 -20.20 6.15
N VAL A 108 14.14 -19.36 6.05
CA VAL A 108 15.09 -19.15 7.14
C VAL A 108 14.64 -18.08 8.14
N SER A 109 13.62 -17.28 7.79
CA SER A 109 13.10 -16.21 8.64
C SER A 109 12.02 -16.75 9.58
N ASP A 110 12.19 -16.51 10.89
CA ASP A 110 11.26 -16.94 11.96
C ASP A 110 9.78 -16.63 11.69
N ASN A 111 9.48 -15.59 10.89
CA ASN A 111 8.12 -15.24 10.50
C ASN A 111 8.00 -14.64 9.07
N GLY A 112 9.06 -14.71 8.26
CA GLY A 112 9.10 -14.12 6.91
C GLY A 112 9.15 -12.59 6.83
N LEU A 113 9.03 -11.86 7.95
CA LEU A 113 8.90 -10.39 7.91
C LEU A 113 10.20 -9.71 7.45
N GLY A 114 11.36 -10.25 7.84
CA GLY A 114 12.66 -9.66 7.49
C GLY A 114 12.88 -9.61 5.98
N GLY A 115 12.56 -10.71 5.27
CA GLY A 115 12.60 -10.77 3.81
C GLY A 115 11.57 -9.88 3.15
N PHE A 116 10.34 -9.85 3.68
CA PHE A 116 9.29 -8.97 3.19
C PHE A 116 9.66 -7.48 3.31
N GLU A 117 10.20 -7.04 4.45
CA GLU A 117 10.66 -5.66 4.64
C GLU A 117 11.83 -5.29 3.74
N ALA A 118 12.76 -6.22 3.50
CA ALA A 118 13.86 -6.00 2.56
C ALA A 118 13.33 -5.79 1.13
N LEU A 119 12.37 -6.61 0.69
CA LEU A 119 11.71 -6.43 -0.60
C LEU A 119 10.94 -5.10 -0.68
N VAL A 120 10.30 -4.67 0.40
CA VAL A 120 9.66 -3.35 0.43
C VAL A 120 10.69 -2.26 0.25
N GLU A 121 11.83 -2.30 0.95
CA GLU A 121 12.90 -1.30 0.77
C GLU A 121 13.35 -1.24 -0.70
N VAL A 122 13.59 -2.40 -1.31
CA VAL A 122 14.04 -2.51 -2.70
C VAL A 122 12.98 -2.02 -3.67
N ALA A 123 11.70 -2.35 -3.45
CA ALA A 123 10.59 -1.87 -4.27
C ALA A 123 10.46 -0.34 -4.26
N LEU A 124 10.82 0.33 -3.16
CA LEU A 124 10.77 1.79 -3.06
C LEU A 124 11.78 2.52 -3.96
N GLN A 125 12.77 1.82 -4.53
CA GLN A 125 13.65 2.38 -5.56
C GLN A 125 12.83 2.86 -6.78
N ASP A 126 11.76 2.14 -7.14
CA ASP A 126 10.80 2.58 -8.16
C ASP A 126 9.50 3.03 -7.49
N PHE A 127 9.58 4.11 -6.70
CA PHE A 127 8.46 4.59 -5.90
C PHE A 127 7.24 4.97 -6.75
N GLU A 128 7.44 5.51 -7.95
CA GLU A 128 6.32 5.93 -8.81
C GLU A 128 5.46 4.74 -9.23
N ARG A 129 6.08 3.59 -9.50
CA ARG A 129 5.37 2.35 -9.85
C ARG A 129 4.92 1.55 -8.63
N LEU A 130 5.78 1.42 -7.62
CA LEU A 130 5.64 0.44 -6.54
C LEU A 130 5.38 1.06 -5.16
N GLY A 131 5.52 2.37 -4.97
CA GLY A 131 5.45 3.01 -3.65
C GLY A 131 4.09 2.84 -2.95
N ALA A 132 3.01 3.31 -3.59
CA ALA A 132 1.66 3.14 -3.06
C ALA A 132 1.27 1.65 -2.94
N PHE A 133 1.59 0.84 -3.95
CA PHE A 133 1.36 -0.60 -3.89
C PHE A 133 2.02 -1.25 -2.66
N SER A 134 3.32 -1.01 -2.48
CA SER A 134 4.11 -1.57 -1.37
C SER A 134 3.56 -1.11 -0.02
N PHE A 135 3.12 0.15 0.09
CA PHE A 135 2.47 0.65 1.30
C PHE A 135 1.19 -0.12 1.62
N HIS A 136 0.28 -0.23 0.66
CA HIS A 136 -0.99 -0.89 0.87
C HIS A 136 -0.83 -2.40 1.12
N LEU A 137 0.10 -3.06 0.42
CA LEU A 137 0.44 -4.46 0.65
C LEU A 137 1.02 -4.68 2.06
N PHE A 138 1.98 -3.83 2.46
CA PHE A 138 2.57 -3.90 3.80
C PHE A 138 1.50 -3.77 4.89
N ARG A 139 0.62 -2.76 4.78
CA ARG A 139 -0.47 -2.54 5.74
C ARG A 139 -1.48 -3.68 5.79
N SER A 140 -1.65 -4.39 4.68
CA SER A 140 -2.53 -5.56 4.60
C SER A 140 -1.90 -6.79 5.25
N ASN A 141 -0.59 -7.00 5.09
CA ASN A 141 0.15 -8.10 5.72
C ASN A 141 0.08 -8.02 7.25
N ILE A 142 0.33 -6.84 7.82
CA ILE A 142 0.32 -6.64 9.27
C ILE A 142 -1.09 -6.59 9.89
N PHE A 143 -2.14 -6.47 9.07
CA PHE A 143 -3.51 -6.42 9.56
C PHE A 143 -3.98 -7.81 9.98
N ASN A 144 -4.31 -7.98 11.28
CA ASN A 144 -4.72 -9.26 11.84
C ASN A 144 -3.78 -10.41 11.43
N ARG A 145 -2.47 -10.15 11.51
CA ARG A 145 -1.43 -10.97 10.92
C ARG A 145 -1.40 -12.39 11.51
N ASN A 146 -1.38 -13.38 10.62
CA ASN A 146 -0.90 -14.72 10.91
C ASN A 146 0.58 -14.79 10.54
N ILE A 147 1.45 -14.98 11.55
CA ILE A 147 2.90 -14.99 11.35
C ILE A 147 3.39 -16.10 10.40
N ASN A 148 2.59 -17.14 10.22
CA ASN A 148 2.89 -18.28 9.35
C ASN A 148 2.45 -18.08 7.89
N GLU A 149 1.74 -16.99 7.57
CA GLU A 149 1.16 -16.74 6.24
C GLU A 149 1.70 -15.48 5.57
N THR A 150 2.98 -15.15 5.84
CA THR A 150 3.64 -14.01 5.20
C THR A 150 3.96 -14.28 3.72
N TRP A 151 4.14 -15.54 3.32
CA TRP A 151 4.61 -15.89 1.97
C TRP A 151 3.74 -15.35 0.82
N PRO A 152 2.39 -15.48 0.83
CA PRO A 152 1.57 -14.91 -0.24
C PRO A 152 1.77 -13.41 -0.45
N TYR A 153 2.05 -12.65 0.61
CA TYR A 153 2.37 -11.22 0.54
C TYR A 153 3.77 -10.99 -0.03
N THR A 154 4.76 -11.75 0.43
CA THR A 154 6.13 -11.74 -0.13
C THR A 154 6.10 -12.02 -1.62
N ARG A 155 5.41 -13.08 -2.04
CA ARG A 155 5.32 -13.49 -3.44
C ARG A 155 4.55 -12.48 -4.28
N CYS A 156 3.47 -11.89 -3.75
CA CYS A 156 2.76 -10.79 -4.40
C CYS A 156 3.71 -9.62 -4.72
N LEU A 157 4.55 -9.21 -3.76
CA LEU A 157 5.55 -8.16 -3.98
C LEU A 157 6.61 -8.57 -5.00
N VAL A 158 7.11 -9.80 -4.94
CA VAL A 158 8.07 -10.35 -5.91
C VAL A 158 7.52 -10.30 -7.33
N LYS A 159 6.25 -10.71 -7.54
CA LYS A 159 5.62 -10.68 -8.88
C LYS A 159 5.50 -9.25 -9.41
N GLU A 160 5.19 -8.28 -8.55
CA GLU A 160 5.12 -6.87 -8.97
C GLU A 160 6.51 -6.26 -9.23
N ILE A 161 7.51 -6.57 -8.42
CA ILE A 161 8.91 -6.19 -8.69
C ILE A 161 9.35 -6.74 -10.04
N SER A 162 9.06 -8.02 -10.30
CA SER A 162 9.50 -8.76 -11.50
C SER A 162 8.88 -8.29 -12.82
N LYS A 163 7.86 -7.41 -12.79
CA LYS A 163 7.23 -6.87 -14.01
C LYS A 163 8.17 -5.99 -14.83
N ASN A 164 9.08 -5.26 -14.18
CA ASN A 164 10.08 -4.42 -14.83
C ASN A 164 11.35 -4.37 -13.95
N PRO A 165 12.54 -4.31 -14.56
CA PRO A 165 13.78 -4.08 -13.81
C PRO A 165 13.68 -2.85 -12.90
N LEU A 166 14.28 -2.94 -11.72
CA LEU A 166 14.34 -1.83 -10.78
C LEU A 166 15.42 -0.82 -11.17
N LEU A 167 15.29 0.39 -10.63
CA LEU A 167 16.36 1.37 -10.65
C LEU A 167 17.43 0.98 -9.63
N GLU A 168 18.66 1.41 -9.89
CA GLU A 168 19.75 1.24 -8.92
C GLU A 168 19.42 1.92 -7.57
N PRO A 169 19.92 1.40 -6.44
CA PRO A 169 19.70 2.02 -5.13
C PRO A 169 20.12 3.50 -5.10
N HIS A 170 19.25 4.35 -4.59
CA HIS A 170 19.48 5.79 -4.61
C HIS A 170 20.33 6.26 -3.42
N ARG A 171 21.01 7.39 -3.61
CA ARG A 171 21.64 8.10 -2.49
C ARG A 171 20.58 8.77 -1.63
N LYS A 172 20.81 8.79 -0.32
CA LYS A 172 19.96 9.54 0.61
C LYS A 172 20.04 11.03 0.28
N GLU A 173 18.90 11.67 0.19
CA GLU A 173 18.79 13.10 -0.06
C GLU A 173 18.49 13.87 1.22
N ASN A 174 18.98 15.11 1.31
CA ASN A 174 18.68 16.00 2.43
C ASN A 174 17.31 16.65 2.24
N THR A 175 16.26 15.83 2.23
CA THR A 175 14.86 16.26 2.07
C THR A 175 13.99 15.50 3.06
N SER A 176 13.09 16.21 3.73
CA SER A 176 12.10 15.62 4.64
C SER A 176 10.79 15.30 3.92
N CYS A 177 10.08 14.27 4.39
CA CYS A 177 8.74 13.96 3.93
C CYS A 177 7.70 14.74 4.73
N THR A 178 7.49 16.01 4.39
CA THR A 178 6.35 16.80 4.88
C THR A 178 5.07 16.41 4.14
N PHE A 179 3.90 16.82 4.67
CA PHE A 179 2.66 16.66 3.94
C PHE A 179 2.68 17.46 2.64
N LYS A 180 2.49 16.75 1.53
CA LYS A 180 2.42 17.33 0.18
C LYS A 180 1.15 16.83 -0.50
N ILE A 181 0.57 17.69 -1.33
CA ILE A 181 -0.56 17.36 -2.21
C ILE A 181 -0.02 17.37 -3.64
N GLY A 182 -0.45 16.38 -4.42
CA GLY A 182 -0.08 16.28 -5.82
C GLY A 182 -0.93 17.18 -6.71
N SER A 183 -0.42 17.54 -7.89
CA SER A 183 -1.21 18.26 -8.90
C SER A 183 -2.34 17.40 -9.48
N ILE A 184 -2.19 16.07 -9.37
CA ILE A 184 -3.20 15.08 -9.74
C ILE A 184 -3.50 14.13 -8.57
N ARG A 185 -4.66 13.47 -8.62
CA ARG A 185 -5.14 12.56 -7.56
C ARG A 185 -4.11 11.46 -7.25
N SER A 186 -3.52 10.82 -8.25
CA SER A 186 -2.53 9.73 -8.07
C SER A 186 -1.26 10.20 -7.33
N GLN A 187 -0.77 11.40 -7.61
CA GLN A 187 0.38 11.97 -6.90
C GLN A 187 0.07 12.19 -5.42
N THR A 188 -1.16 12.60 -5.08
CA THR A 188 -1.58 12.74 -3.68
C THR A 188 -1.63 11.39 -2.96
N VAL A 189 -2.06 10.33 -3.65
CA VAL A 189 -2.00 8.94 -3.14
C VAL A 189 -0.55 8.54 -2.87
N ASN A 190 0.38 8.84 -3.78
CA ASN A 190 1.80 8.57 -3.59
C ASN A 190 2.39 9.37 -2.42
N PHE A 191 2.12 10.67 -2.32
CA PHE A 191 2.61 11.50 -1.21
C PHE A 191 2.09 11.05 0.15
N THR A 192 0.81 10.69 0.26
CA THR A 192 0.25 10.19 1.52
C THR A 192 0.81 8.81 1.89
N SER A 193 1.05 7.93 0.91
CA SER A 193 1.74 6.65 1.11
C SER A 193 3.19 6.85 1.58
N ALA A 194 3.94 7.75 0.92
CA ALA A 194 5.30 8.13 1.30
C ALA A 194 5.34 8.67 2.73
N HIS A 195 4.42 9.58 3.09
CA HIS A 195 4.34 10.15 4.43
C HIS A 195 4.08 9.08 5.49
N ARG A 196 3.22 8.09 5.20
CA ARG A 196 2.93 6.99 6.14
C ARG A 196 4.11 6.01 6.29
N PHE A 197 4.87 5.76 5.22
CA PHE A 197 6.12 5.00 5.33
C PHE A 197 7.22 5.78 6.04
N TRP A 198 7.31 7.09 5.84
CA TRP A 198 8.33 7.91 6.47
C TRP A 198 8.17 7.98 7.99
N ASN A 199 6.93 8.11 8.46
CA ASN A 199 6.59 8.34 9.86
C ASN A 199 6.18 7.06 10.62
N GLY A 200 6.18 5.91 9.96
CA GLY A 200 5.93 4.64 10.65
C GLY A 200 7.19 4.08 11.31
N GLU A 201 6.99 3.16 12.25
CA GLU A 201 8.05 2.44 12.93
C GLU A 201 8.32 1.13 12.19
N TYR A 202 9.45 1.08 11.49
CA TYR A 202 9.87 -0.07 10.68
C TYR A 202 11.33 -0.42 10.98
N VAL A 203 11.67 -1.71 10.96
CA VAL A 203 13.06 -2.16 11.19
C VAL A 203 13.96 -1.57 10.11
N ARG A 204 13.50 -1.54 8.86
CA ARG A 204 14.24 -0.99 7.71
C ARG A 204 13.95 0.48 7.40
N SER A 205 13.49 1.25 8.40
CA SER A 205 13.11 2.66 8.23
C SER A 205 14.21 3.55 7.63
N GLY A 206 15.49 3.24 7.87
CA GLY A 206 16.62 3.97 7.28
C GLY A 206 16.63 3.87 5.74
N GLY A 207 16.36 2.69 5.20
CA GLY A 207 16.26 2.43 3.77
C GLY A 207 15.02 3.05 3.15
N TYR A 208 13.86 2.92 3.81
CA TYR A 208 12.62 3.54 3.33
C TYR A 208 12.78 5.06 3.21
N LYS A 209 13.37 5.71 4.22
CA LYS A 209 13.64 7.15 4.20
C LYS A 209 14.63 7.55 3.11
N ARG A 210 15.62 6.70 2.79
CA ARG A 210 16.57 6.94 1.70
C ARG A 210 15.83 7.04 0.37
N GLU A 211 15.10 6.00 -0.01
CA GLU A 211 14.38 5.95 -1.30
C GLU A 211 13.28 7.02 -1.39
N ILE A 212 12.52 7.22 -0.32
CA ILE A 212 11.48 8.27 -0.27
C ILE A 212 12.09 9.67 -0.40
N SER A 213 13.22 9.95 0.28
CA SER A 213 13.86 11.27 0.19
C SER A 213 14.31 11.58 -1.24
N PHE A 214 14.84 10.56 -1.95
CA PHE A 214 15.22 10.68 -3.34
C PHE A 214 14.02 10.89 -4.25
N TRP A 215 12.97 10.08 -4.12
CA TRP A 215 11.75 10.24 -4.90
C TRP A 215 11.14 11.63 -4.73
N ILE A 216 11.00 12.12 -3.49
CA ILE A 216 10.43 13.44 -3.19
C ILE A 216 11.24 14.57 -3.84
N LYS A 217 12.58 14.52 -3.77
CA LYS A 217 13.44 15.55 -4.37
C LYS A 217 13.21 15.70 -5.88
N ASN A 218 12.88 14.59 -6.55
CA ASN A 218 12.68 14.53 -7.99
C ASN A 218 11.23 14.76 -8.45
N GLN A 219 10.30 15.10 -7.55
CA GLN A 219 8.93 15.44 -7.94
C GLN A 219 8.83 16.90 -8.40
N TYR A 220 8.19 17.14 -9.55
CA TYR A 220 7.83 18.48 -10.00
C TYR A 220 6.69 19.04 -9.14
N TYR A 221 7.01 20.07 -8.36
CA TYR A 221 6.06 20.75 -7.47
C TYR A 221 5.07 21.61 -8.26
N GLN A 222 3.79 21.55 -7.90
CA GLN A 222 2.90 22.69 -8.05
C GLN A 222 2.41 23.16 -6.69
N SER A 223 2.65 24.46 -6.46
CA SER A 223 2.02 25.43 -5.56
C SER A 223 1.51 24.99 -4.19
N GLU A 224 1.84 25.83 -3.19
CA GLU A 224 1.17 25.91 -1.90
C GLU A 224 -0.35 25.77 -2.04
N MET A 225 -0.93 25.03 -1.10
CA MET A 225 -2.37 24.79 -1.03
C MET A 225 -3.16 26.09 -1.17
N ASN A 226 -4.01 26.16 -2.18
CA ASN A 226 -5.04 27.18 -2.20
C ASN A 226 -6.11 26.76 -1.18
N ILE A 227 -5.96 27.22 0.07
CA ILE A 227 -6.89 26.92 1.15
C ILE A 227 -8.19 27.65 0.86
N GLU A 228 -9.16 26.93 0.28
CA GLU A 228 -10.52 27.45 0.17
C GLU A 228 -11.07 27.74 1.59
N LYS A 229 -11.65 28.94 1.76
CA LYS A 229 -12.20 29.37 3.05
C LYS A 229 -13.49 28.63 3.44
N ASN A 230 -14.14 27.95 2.50
CA ASN A 230 -15.43 27.30 2.75
C ASN A 230 -15.22 25.85 3.22
N ILE A 231 -15.01 25.70 4.53
CA ILE A 231 -14.84 24.39 5.17
C ILE A 231 -16.21 23.78 5.43
N LYS A 232 -16.46 22.58 4.88
CA LYS A 232 -17.63 21.78 5.25
C LYS A 232 -17.59 21.46 6.75
N LYS A 233 -18.64 21.82 7.49
CA LYS A 233 -18.72 21.61 8.95
C LYS A 233 -18.54 20.13 9.31
N GLU A 234 -18.95 19.25 8.42
CA GLU A 234 -18.84 17.79 8.51
C GLU A 234 -17.39 17.31 8.57
N ILE A 235 -16.46 17.95 7.85
CA ILE A 235 -15.02 17.59 7.92
C ILE A 235 -14.42 17.98 9.26
N THR A 236 -14.73 19.19 9.74
CA THR A 236 -14.30 19.64 11.07
C THR A 236 -14.91 18.77 12.16
N PHE A 237 -16.17 18.39 12.02
CA PHE A 237 -16.85 17.49 12.94
C PHE A 237 -16.18 16.10 12.95
N TYR A 238 -15.92 15.53 11.76
CA TYR A 238 -15.21 14.25 11.63
C TYR A 238 -13.80 14.31 12.23
N PHE A 239 -13.06 15.40 12.04
CA PHE A 239 -11.74 15.57 12.64
C PHE A 239 -11.78 15.50 14.17
N ASN A 240 -12.78 16.16 14.79
CA ASN A 240 -12.90 16.21 16.25
C ASN A 240 -13.50 14.92 16.84
N ASN A 241 -14.42 14.25 16.13
CA ASN A 241 -15.27 13.21 16.71
C ASN A 241 -15.22 11.85 16.00
N GLY A 242 -14.58 11.76 14.82
CA GLY A 242 -14.74 10.62 13.92
C GLY A 242 -16.16 10.52 13.36
N GLY A 243 -16.60 9.30 13.03
CA GLY A 243 -17.95 9.02 12.53
C GLY A 243 -18.00 8.55 11.09
N ASN A 244 -19.20 8.56 10.50
CA ASN A 244 -19.48 7.89 9.22
C ASN A 244 -19.21 8.74 7.98
N PHE A 245 -18.78 9.99 8.11
CA PHE A 245 -18.66 10.91 6.97
C PHE A 245 -17.91 10.32 5.76
N PHE A 246 -16.73 9.72 5.97
CA PHE A 246 -15.98 9.08 4.87
C PHE A 246 -16.57 7.74 4.42
N ILE A 247 -17.34 7.06 5.27
CA ILE A 247 -18.10 5.86 4.90
C ILE A 247 -19.21 6.26 3.93
N ASP A 248 -20.00 7.28 4.28
CA ASP A 248 -21.14 7.76 3.48
C ASP A 248 -20.67 8.22 2.09
N VAL A 249 -19.59 9.02 2.02
CA VAL A 249 -19.02 9.46 0.75
C VAL A 249 -18.47 8.28 -0.07
N ALA A 250 -17.89 7.27 0.58
CA ALA A 250 -17.41 6.07 -0.12
C ALA A 250 -18.55 5.20 -0.67
N GLU A 251 -19.69 5.16 0.01
CA GLU A 251 -20.89 4.47 -0.49
C GLU A 251 -21.44 5.16 -1.74
N ASP A 252 -21.42 6.50 -1.79
CA ASP A 252 -21.79 7.22 -3.00
C ASP A 252 -20.84 6.93 -4.17
N LEU A 253 -19.56 6.69 -3.89
CA LEU A 253 -18.51 6.40 -4.87
C LEU A 253 -18.34 4.91 -5.18
N ILE A 254 -19.28 4.04 -4.81
CA ILE A 254 -19.13 2.57 -4.81
C ILE A 254 -18.62 1.97 -6.14
N ASN A 255 -18.93 2.61 -7.27
CA ASN A 255 -18.55 2.15 -8.61
C ASN A 255 -17.24 2.77 -9.12
N LYS A 256 -16.59 3.65 -8.35
CA LYS A 256 -15.40 4.43 -8.74
C LYS A 256 -14.20 4.10 -7.85
N LYS A 257 -13.57 2.94 -8.09
CA LYS A 257 -12.45 2.42 -7.27
C LYS A 257 -11.32 3.46 -7.06
N ASN A 258 -10.91 4.15 -8.12
CA ASN A 258 -9.82 5.15 -8.05
C ASN A 258 -10.19 6.36 -7.18
N ASP A 259 -11.47 6.77 -7.20
CA ASP A 259 -11.95 7.88 -6.39
C ASP A 259 -12.04 7.49 -4.91
N ILE A 260 -12.35 6.23 -4.59
CA ILE A 260 -12.29 5.72 -3.21
C ILE A 260 -10.84 5.69 -2.69
N ILE A 261 -9.88 5.27 -3.51
CA ILE A 261 -8.45 5.30 -3.14
C ILE A 261 -8.02 6.74 -2.83
N TYR A 262 -8.41 7.69 -3.67
CA TYR A 262 -8.12 9.10 -3.44
C TYR A 262 -8.85 9.65 -2.20
N LEU A 263 -10.11 9.27 -1.99
CA LEU A 263 -10.88 9.63 -0.79
C LEU A 263 -10.19 9.15 0.49
N GLU A 264 -9.56 7.98 0.48
CA GLU A 264 -8.79 7.49 1.63
C GLU A 264 -7.54 8.34 1.92
N SER A 265 -6.92 8.90 0.88
CA SER A 265 -5.82 9.86 1.03
C SER A 265 -6.31 11.18 1.64
N LEU A 266 -7.48 11.66 1.22
CA LEU A 266 -8.13 12.83 1.83
C LEU A 266 -8.51 12.58 3.29
N ARG A 267 -9.06 11.40 3.60
CA ARG A 267 -9.36 10.93 4.96
C ARG A 267 -8.11 10.91 5.82
N TYR A 268 -6.98 10.49 5.26
CA TYR A 268 -5.72 10.54 5.97
C TYR A 268 -5.37 11.98 6.33
N LEU A 269 -5.26 12.85 5.34
CA LEU A 269 -4.88 14.26 5.50
C LEU A 269 -5.79 14.98 6.50
N SER A 270 -7.10 14.70 6.46
CA SER A 270 -8.07 15.33 7.36
C SER A 270 -7.71 15.11 8.82
N LYS A 271 -7.19 13.92 9.17
CA LYS A 271 -6.78 13.53 10.52
C LYS A 271 -5.44 14.09 10.97
N GLN A 272 -4.64 14.66 10.06
CA GLN A 272 -3.27 15.08 10.38
C GLN A 272 -3.20 16.55 10.77
N ASN A 273 -3.86 17.43 10.01
CA ASN A 273 -3.86 18.86 10.27
C ASN A 273 -5.16 19.51 9.77
N LYS A 274 -5.71 20.44 10.56
CA LYS A 274 -6.88 21.26 10.20
C LYS A 274 -6.65 22.14 8.98
N ASP A 275 -5.40 22.48 8.68
CA ASP A 275 -5.05 23.28 7.49
C ASP A 275 -5.48 22.60 6.18
N PHE A 276 -5.61 21.26 6.18
CA PHE A 276 -6.11 20.50 5.04
C PHE A 276 -7.63 20.58 4.82
N HIS A 277 -8.40 21.06 5.80
CA HIS A 277 -9.87 20.92 5.77
C HIS A 277 -10.52 21.68 4.62
N GLY A 278 -10.02 22.88 4.28
CA GLY A 278 -10.52 23.66 3.14
C GLY A 278 -10.31 22.93 1.81
N PHE A 279 -9.09 22.46 1.57
CA PHE A 279 -8.74 21.65 0.39
C PHE A 279 -9.59 20.37 0.30
N ILE A 280 -9.70 19.62 1.39
CA ILE A 280 -10.49 18.38 1.43
C ILE A 280 -11.98 18.66 1.16
N SER A 281 -12.51 19.78 1.67
CA SER A 281 -13.90 20.19 1.40
C SER A 281 -14.16 20.39 -0.10
N SER A 282 -13.22 21.05 -0.78
CA SER A 282 -13.27 21.29 -2.22
C SER A 282 -13.21 19.98 -3.00
N GLU A 283 -12.23 19.13 -2.69
CA GLU A 283 -12.03 17.86 -3.40
C GLU A 283 -13.18 16.88 -3.21
N ILE A 284 -13.73 16.74 -2.00
CA ILE A 284 -14.92 15.90 -1.77
C ILE A 284 -16.12 16.44 -2.57
N SER A 285 -16.26 17.76 -2.66
CA SER A 285 -17.34 18.35 -3.46
C SER A 285 -17.19 18.06 -4.96
N LYS A 286 -15.96 17.97 -5.48
CA LYS A 286 -15.69 17.54 -6.86
C LYS A 286 -16.02 16.07 -7.05
N LEU A 287 -15.56 15.19 -6.16
CA LEU A 287 -15.82 13.75 -6.21
C LEU A 287 -17.33 13.43 -6.29
N ILE A 288 -18.14 14.11 -5.48
CA ILE A 288 -19.59 13.89 -5.44
C ILE A 288 -20.32 14.53 -6.63
N LYS A 289 -19.83 15.65 -7.19
CA LYS A 289 -20.44 16.27 -8.37
C LYS A 289 -20.21 15.47 -9.65
N ASP A 290 -19.12 14.71 -9.71
CA ASP A 290 -18.77 13.88 -10.86
C ASP A 290 -19.54 12.53 -10.86
N ASN A 291 -20.30 12.23 -9.80
CA ASN A 291 -21.13 11.02 -9.61
C ASN A 291 -22.50 11.13 -10.29
#